data_AF-A0A7X3X144-F1
#
_entry.id   AF-A0A7X3X144-F1
#
_cell.length_a   1.000
_cell.length_b   1.000
_cell.length_c   1.000
_cell.angle_alpha   90.00
_cell.angle_beta   90.00
_cell.angle_gamma   90.00
#
_symmetry.space_group_name_H-M   'P 1'
#
loop_
_entity.id
_entity.type
_entity.pdbx_description
1 polymer ?
#
loop_
_entity_poly.entity_id
_entity_poly.type
_entity_poly.pdbx_seq_one_letter_code
_entity_poly.pdbx_strand_id
1 'polypeptide(L)'
;MCEARGIWLLYNAAMEHILYGGRGYVHPAGVGGLADWTITVGSVSKEYRMIGWRFVRLVFSNEPVGRLVGLGDRVREALAV
;
A
#
# COMPACT_ATOMS: atom_id res chain seq x y z
N MET A 1 -11.11 -5.19 -11.58
CA MET A 1 -11.09 -6.51 -10.89
C MET A 1 -11.29 -6.37 -9.39
N CYS A 2 -10.49 -5.56 -8.68
CA CYS A 2 -10.67 -5.32 -7.23
C CYS A 2 -12.07 -4.80 -6.89
N GLU A 3 -12.47 -3.68 -7.52
CA GLU A 3 -13.82 -3.11 -7.40
C GLU A 3 -14.91 -4.12 -7.73
N ALA A 4 -14.86 -4.71 -8.94
CA ALA A 4 -15.86 -5.68 -9.40
C ALA A 4 -16.01 -6.94 -8.52
N ARG A 5 -15.01 -7.27 -7.69
CA ARG A 5 -15.02 -8.45 -6.82
C ARG A 5 -15.08 -8.10 -5.34
N GLY A 6 -15.14 -6.82 -4.99
CA GLY A 6 -15.14 -6.38 -3.59
C GLY A 6 -13.88 -6.76 -2.82
N ILE A 7 -12.72 -6.87 -3.48
CA ILE A 7 -11.45 -7.29 -2.86
C ILE A 7 -10.47 -6.14 -2.74
N TRP A 8 -9.71 -6.13 -1.65
CA TRP A 8 -8.67 -5.14 -1.41
C TRP A 8 -7.37 -5.46 -2.17
N LEU A 9 -6.73 -4.42 -2.69
CA LEU A 9 -5.38 -4.45 -3.22
C LEU A 9 -4.42 -3.93 -2.13
N LEU A 10 -3.59 -4.82 -1.57
CA LEU A 10 -2.45 -4.40 -0.77
C LEU A 10 -1.29 -4.05 -1.71
N TYR A 11 -1.07 -2.77 -1.96
CA TYR A 11 -0.03 -2.29 -2.84
C TYR A 11 1.26 -1.99 -2.06
N ASN A 12 2.29 -2.82 -2.27
CA ASN A 12 3.60 -2.60 -1.69
C ASN A 12 4.38 -1.55 -2.50
N ALA A 13 4.32 -0.31 -2.05
CA ALA A 13 4.98 0.86 -2.63
C ALA A 13 6.43 1.06 -2.13
N ALA A 14 7.03 0.08 -1.43
CA ALA A 14 8.35 0.23 -0.80
C ALA A 14 9.50 0.64 -1.73
N MET A 15 9.33 0.57 -3.05
CA MET A 15 10.33 0.97 -4.05
C MET A 15 9.73 1.85 -5.15
N GLU A 16 8.61 2.55 -4.89
CA GLU A 16 7.88 3.31 -5.91
C GLU A 16 8.71 4.41 -6.61
N HIS A 17 9.75 4.91 -5.92
CA HIS A 17 10.68 5.91 -6.45
C HIS A 17 11.94 5.33 -7.11
N ILE A 18 12.14 4.01 -7.12
CA ILE A 18 13.30 3.35 -7.73
C ILE A 18 12.88 2.79 -9.09
N LEU A 19 12.97 3.61 -10.14
CA LEU A 19 12.57 3.25 -11.50
C LEU A 19 13.77 3.31 -12.46
N TYR A 20 13.76 2.43 -13.47
CA TYR A 20 14.77 2.37 -14.52
C TYR A 20 14.14 2.57 -15.90
N GLY A 21 14.93 3.06 -16.85
CA GLY A 21 14.50 3.17 -18.25
C GLY A 21 13.51 4.31 -18.54
N GLY A 22 13.49 5.36 -17.70
CA GLY A 22 12.75 6.61 -17.97
C GLY A 22 11.23 6.50 -17.91
N ARG A 23 10.68 5.37 -17.46
CA ARG A 23 9.23 5.20 -17.29
C ARG A 23 8.76 5.92 -16.04
N GLY A 24 7.60 6.57 -16.15
CA GLY A 24 6.93 7.20 -15.01
C GLY A 24 6.33 6.18 -14.06
N TYR A 25 6.20 6.59 -12.81
CA TYR A 25 5.48 5.84 -11.79
C TYR A 25 3.97 5.88 -12.05
N VAL A 26 3.27 4.75 -11.86
CA VAL A 26 1.81 4.67 -11.91
C VAL A 26 1.30 4.07 -10.61
N HIS A 27 0.63 4.88 -9.81
CA HIS A 27 0.01 4.45 -8.56
C HIS A 27 -1.33 3.74 -8.85
N PRO A 28 -1.62 2.55 -8.30
CA PRO A 28 -2.88 1.84 -8.56
C PRO A 28 -4.13 2.65 -8.21
N ALA A 29 -4.11 3.40 -7.10
CA ALA A 29 -5.21 4.30 -6.74
C ALA A 29 -5.48 5.43 -7.77
N GLY A 30 -4.53 5.73 -8.66
CA GLY A 30 -4.73 6.68 -9.76
C GLY A 30 -5.40 6.06 -10.99
N VAL A 31 -5.62 4.74 -10.99
CA VAL A 31 -6.33 4.02 -12.05
C VAL A 31 -7.80 3.93 -11.66
N GLY A 32 -8.70 4.30 -12.58
CA GLY A 32 -10.14 4.45 -12.32
C GLY A 32 -10.75 3.31 -11.52
N GLY A 33 -11.53 3.67 -10.50
CA GLY A 33 -12.24 2.73 -9.62
C GLY A 33 -11.37 2.03 -8.57
N LEU A 34 -10.04 2.23 -8.54
CA LEU A 34 -9.17 1.54 -7.58
C LEU A 34 -8.78 2.34 -6.34
N ALA A 35 -9.08 3.64 -6.29
CA ALA A 35 -8.79 4.46 -5.11
C ALA A 35 -9.44 3.90 -3.84
N ASP A 36 -10.70 3.46 -3.93
CA ASP A 36 -11.45 2.92 -2.81
C ASP A 36 -11.05 1.49 -2.42
N TRP A 37 -10.22 0.83 -3.21
CA TRP A 37 -9.86 -0.57 -3.05
C TRP A 37 -8.37 -0.80 -2.82
N THR A 38 -7.55 0.24 -2.84
CA THR A 38 -6.10 0.13 -2.67
C THR A 38 -5.72 0.52 -1.25
N ILE A 39 -4.92 -0.30 -0.58
CA ILE A 39 -4.16 0.07 0.62
C ILE A 39 -2.71 0.17 0.20
N THR A 40 -2.12 1.36 0.36
CA THR A 40 -0.73 1.60 -0.02
C THR A 40 0.21 1.38 1.16
N VAL A 41 1.29 0.66 0.92
CA VAL A 41 2.32 0.33 1.92
C VAL A 41 3.67 0.86 1.45
N GLY A 42 4.02 2.07 1.91
CA GLY A 42 5.34 2.68 1.67
C GLY A 42 6.44 2.12 2.58
N SER A 43 7.69 2.50 2.33
CA SER A 43 8.82 2.09 3.18
C SER A 43 9.98 3.08 3.18
N VAL A 44 10.27 3.65 4.35
CA VAL A 44 11.45 4.51 4.54
C VAL A 44 12.77 3.75 4.40
N SER A 45 12.78 2.44 4.69
CA SER A 45 14.01 1.64 4.71
C SER A 45 14.70 1.59 3.33
N LYS A 46 13.92 1.54 2.25
CA LYS A 46 14.42 1.43 0.87
C LYS A 46 14.59 2.81 0.24
N GLU A 47 13.63 3.70 0.46
CA GLU A 47 13.67 5.07 -0.09
C GLU A 47 14.81 5.92 0.51
N TYR A 48 15.06 5.81 1.81
CA TYR A 48 16.05 6.63 2.52
C TYR A 48 17.28 5.83 2.96
N ARG A 49 17.42 4.58 2.52
CA ARG A 49 18.55 3.68 2.88
C ARG A 49 18.68 3.47 4.41
N MET A 50 17.54 3.44 5.11
CA MET A 50 17.45 3.29 6.57
C MET A 50 17.23 1.84 7.03
N ILE A 51 17.65 0.84 6.24
CA ILE A 51 17.47 -0.58 6.56
C ILE A 51 18.00 -1.00 7.95
N GLY A 52 19.00 -0.29 8.50
CA GLY A 52 19.54 -0.55 9.85
C GLY A 52 18.73 0.03 11.02
N TRP A 53 17.73 0.89 10.76
CA TRP A 53 17.08 1.68 11.81
C TRP A 53 15.91 0.95 12.49
N ARG A 54 15.54 -0.26 12.05
CA ARG A 54 14.46 -1.11 12.62
C ARG A 54 13.09 -0.42 12.78
N PHE A 55 12.80 0.63 12.02
CA PHE A 55 11.47 1.26 11.98
C PHE A 55 10.75 0.90 10.68
N VAL A 56 9.51 0.41 10.80
CA VAL A 56 8.57 0.28 9.68
C VAL A 56 7.55 1.40 9.80
N ARG A 57 7.54 2.32 8.82
CA ARG A 57 6.49 3.34 8.71
C ARG A 57 5.56 2.93 7.59
N LEU A 58 4.32 2.58 7.93
CA LEU A 58 3.24 2.44 6.97
C LEU A 58 2.68 3.84 6.71
N VAL A 59 2.85 4.34 5.50
CA VAL A 59 2.20 5.59 5.05
C VAL A 59 0.96 5.18 4.27
N PHE A 60 -0.20 5.39 4.87
CA PHE A 60 -1.48 5.22 4.19
C PHE A 60 -1.69 6.45 3.31
N SER A 61 -1.78 6.23 2.00
CA SER A 61 -1.92 7.30 1.00
C SER A 61 -3.35 7.84 1.08
N ASN A 62 -3.57 8.93 1.81
CA ASN A 62 -4.87 9.63 1.86
C ASN A 62 -6.09 8.77 2.26
N GLU A 63 -5.89 7.62 2.91
CA GLU A 63 -6.99 6.75 3.34
C GLU A 63 -7.73 7.41 4.54
N PRO A 64 -9.03 7.74 4.43
CA PRO A 64 -9.79 8.20 5.58
C PRO A 64 -9.79 7.14 6.68
N VAL A 65 -9.60 7.55 7.94
CA VAL A 65 -9.54 6.66 9.11
C VAL A 65 -10.69 5.66 9.15
N GLY A 66 -11.90 6.06 8.71
CA GLY A 66 -13.06 5.18 8.58
C GLY A 66 -12.84 3.95 7.70
N ARG A 67 -12.03 4.04 6.64
CA ARG A 67 -11.68 2.91 5.75
C ARG A 67 -10.70 1.92 6.38
N LEU A 68 -9.94 2.35 7.39
CA LEU A 68 -8.98 1.51 8.12
C LEU A 68 -9.62 0.77 9.31
N VAL A 69 -10.88 1.09 9.66
CA VAL A 69 -11.61 0.41 10.74
C VAL A 69 -11.76 -1.09 10.40
N GLY A 70 -11.40 -1.94 11.36
CA GLY A 70 -11.44 -3.40 11.21
C GLY A 70 -10.30 -4.00 10.36
N LEU A 71 -9.38 -3.19 9.82
CA LEU A 71 -8.23 -3.69 9.06
C LEU A 71 -7.37 -4.65 9.92
N GLY A 72 -7.17 -4.33 11.19
CA GLY A 72 -6.42 -5.19 12.12
C GLY A 72 -7.06 -6.57 12.31
N ASP A 73 -8.41 -6.63 12.35
CA ASP A 73 -9.13 -7.89 12.50
C ASP A 73 -9.06 -8.73 11.22
N ARG A 74 -9.23 -8.09 10.06
CA ARG A 74 -9.07 -8.75 8.74
C ARG A 74 -7.65 -9.27 8.52
N VAL A 75 -6.64 -8.50 8.92
CA VAL A 75 -5.23 -8.93 8.85
C VAL A 75 -4.97 -10.10 9.79
N ARG A 76 -5.50 -10.06 11.02
CA ARG A 76 -5.41 -11.19 11.95
C ARG A 76 -6.09 -12.44 11.40
N GLU A 77 -7.27 -12.32 10.82
CA GLU A 77 -7.99 -13.43 10.19
C GLU A 77 -7.21 -14.01 9.01
N ALA A 78 -6.69 -13.16 8.11
CA ALA A 78 -5.92 -13.60 6.95
C ALA A 78 -4.56 -14.24 7.30
N LEU A 79 -3.99 -13.88 8.46
CA LEU A 79 -2.71 -14.40 8.95
C LEU A 79 -2.87 -15.48 10.01
N ALA A 80 -4.10 -15.82 10.43
CA ALA A 80 -4.39 -16.93 11.32
C ALA A 80 -4.23 -18.24 10.55
N VAL A 81 -2.98 -18.67 10.43
CA VAL A 81 -2.57 -20.03 10.06
C VAL A 81 -2.40 -20.85 11.32
#